data_AF-A0A2V9M196-F1
#
_entry.id   AF-A0A2V9M196-F1
#
_cell.length_a   1.000
_cell.length_b   1.000
_cell.length_c   1.000
_cell.angle_alpha   90.00
_cell.angle_beta   90.00
_cell.angle_gamma   90.00
#
_symmetry.space_group_name_H-M   'P 1'
#
loop_
_entity.id
_entity.type
_entity.pdbx_description
1 polymer ?
#
loop_
_entity_poly.entity_id
_entity_poly.type
_entity_poly.pdbx_seq_one_letter_code
_entity_poly.pdbx_strand_id
1 'polypeptide(L)'
;MTFPARRLTLAVFVALAVPVLAADLPRERAEKLGMSTDRLARITALTQRYVAEGKLAGAVTVVARHGKVAHYEAVGKLNLETGAPMAK
;
A
#
# COMPACT_ATOMS: atom_id res chain seq x y z
N MET A 1 -36.82 49.25 20.07
CA MET A 1 -35.94 48.34 20.85
C MET A 1 -36.33 46.91 20.46
N THR A 2 -35.94 46.50 19.25
CA THR A 2 -34.81 45.58 18.91
C THR A 2 -35.14 44.12 19.17
N PHE A 3 -35.65 43.45 18.13
CA PHE A 3 -35.76 42.00 17.99
C PHE A 3 -34.36 41.38 17.86
N PRO A 4 -33.92 40.44 18.72
CA PRO A 4 -32.78 39.59 18.44
C PRO A 4 -33.25 38.15 18.16
N ALA A 5 -32.33 37.33 17.67
CA ALA A 5 -32.45 35.87 17.57
C ALA A 5 -33.12 35.28 16.32
N ARG A 6 -32.88 35.84 15.12
CA ARG A 6 -33.12 35.08 13.89
C ARG A 6 -32.12 35.38 12.77
N ARG A 7 -30.83 35.40 13.10
CA ARG A 7 -29.73 35.46 12.12
C ARG A 7 -28.50 34.75 12.65
N LEU A 8 -28.62 33.45 12.92
CA LEU A 8 -27.43 32.63 13.23
C LEU A 8 -27.68 31.16 12.90
N THR A 9 -28.18 30.88 11.70
CA THR A 9 -28.41 29.50 11.23
C THR A 9 -27.76 29.30 9.88
N LEU A 10 -26.51 29.73 9.73
CA LEU A 10 -25.68 29.38 8.59
C LEU A 10 -24.23 29.71 8.93
N ALA A 11 -23.42 28.70 9.28
CA ALA A 11 -21.94 28.68 9.19
C ALA A 11 -21.24 27.80 10.26
N VAL A 12 -21.79 26.64 10.65
CA VAL A 12 -21.04 25.68 11.49
C VAL A 12 -21.22 24.24 10.98
N PHE A 13 -21.10 24.01 9.67
CA PHE A 13 -21.11 22.66 9.09
C PHE A 13 -20.04 22.47 8.00
N VAL A 14 -18.93 23.23 8.08
CA VAL A 14 -17.84 23.19 7.08
C VAL A 14 -16.49 22.88 7.75
N ALA A 15 -16.47 22.01 8.77
CA ALA A 15 -15.23 21.68 9.50
C ALA A 15 -15.00 20.17 9.76
N LEU A 16 -15.76 19.28 9.12
CA LEU A 16 -15.63 17.82 9.33
C LEU A 16 -15.19 17.03 8.10
N ALA A 17 -14.56 17.69 7.13
CA ALA A 17 -13.81 16.99 6.10
C ALA A 17 -12.40 16.67 6.65
N VAL A 18 -12.30 15.69 7.55
CA VAL A 18 -11.00 15.08 7.86
C VAL A 18 -10.55 14.39 6.56
N PRO A 19 -9.45 14.81 5.93
CA PRO A 19 -8.93 14.06 4.80
C PRO A 19 -8.55 12.69 5.33
N VAL A 20 -9.27 11.65 4.88
CA VAL A 20 -8.84 10.27 5.06
C VAL A 20 -7.60 10.12 4.20
N LEU A 21 -6.44 10.43 4.79
CA LEU A 21 -5.16 10.08 4.21
C LEU A 21 -5.05 8.55 4.29
N ALA A 22 -5.03 7.89 3.14
CA ALA A 22 -4.74 6.47 3.07
C ALA A 22 -3.31 6.26 3.59
N ALA A 23 -3.18 5.77 4.81
CA ALA A 23 -1.88 5.44 5.42
C ALA A 23 -1.41 4.07 4.93
N ASP A 24 -0.09 3.92 4.77
CA ASP A 24 0.51 2.62 4.48
C ASP A 24 0.20 1.61 5.58
N LEU A 25 0.01 0.35 5.19
CA LEU A 25 -0.17 -0.74 6.13
C LEU A 25 1.15 -0.99 6.90
N PRO A 26 1.11 -1.13 8.24
CA PRO A 26 2.30 -1.41 9.01
C PRO A 26 2.86 -2.79 8.65
N ARG A 27 4.19 -2.94 8.69
CA ARG A 27 4.88 -4.23 8.49
C ARG A 27 4.96 -5.02 9.79
N GLU A 28 4.86 -6.33 9.70
CA GLU A 28 5.00 -7.25 10.83
C GLU A 28 5.71 -8.54 10.39
N ARG A 29 6.38 -9.21 11.33
CA ARG A 29 6.98 -10.52 11.05
C ARG A 29 5.92 -11.53 10.62
N ALA A 30 6.23 -12.31 9.59
CA ALA A 30 5.33 -13.31 9.03
C ALA A 30 4.85 -14.30 10.11
N GLU A 31 5.73 -14.73 11.02
CA GLU A 31 5.44 -15.71 12.07
C GLU A 31 4.37 -15.19 13.04
N LYS A 32 4.44 -13.89 13.39
CA LYS A 32 3.42 -13.24 14.23
C LYS A 32 2.07 -13.11 13.54
N LEU A 33 2.06 -13.20 12.21
CA LEU A 33 0.87 -13.25 11.39
C LEU A 33 0.52 -14.70 11.00
N GLY A 34 1.09 -15.72 11.64
CA GLY A 34 0.79 -17.14 11.36
C GLY A 34 1.23 -17.59 9.95
N MET A 35 2.27 -16.97 9.40
CA MET A 35 2.86 -17.30 8.11
C MET A 35 4.35 -17.63 8.27
N SER A 36 4.93 -18.33 7.30
CA SER A 36 6.35 -18.70 7.31
C SER A 36 7.15 -17.73 6.44
N THR A 37 8.18 -17.10 7.01
CA THR A 37 9.12 -16.26 6.24
C THR A 37 9.72 -17.03 5.06
N ASP A 38 10.19 -18.27 5.29
CA ASP A 38 10.80 -19.09 4.24
C ASP A 38 9.84 -19.42 3.09
N ARG A 39 8.55 -19.63 3.39
CA ARG A 39 7.56 -19.86 2.34
C ARG A 39 7.25 -18.59 1.56
N LEU A 40 7.17 -17.44 2.23
CA LEU A 40 6.95 -16.14 1.58
C LEU A 40 8.14 -15.77 0.69
N ALA A 41 9.38 -16.08 1.09
CA ALA A 41 10.56 -15.86 0.27
C ALA A 41 10.50 -16.58 -1.09
N ARG A 42 9.76 -17.70 -1.20
CA ARG A 42 9.54 -18.39 -2.48
C ARG A 42 8.76 -17.56 -3.49
N ILE A 43 7.94 -16.61 -3.04
CA ILE A 43 7.22 -15.68 -3.92
C ILE A 43 8.23 -14.79 -4.66
N THR A 44 9.22 -14.26 -3.93
CA THR A 44 10.30 -13.47 -4.55
C THR A 44 11.11 -14.32 -5.51
N ALA A 45 11.49 -15.53 -5.11
CA ALA A 45 12.27 -16.43 -5.96
C ALA A 45 11.53 -16.78 -7.27
N LEU A 46 10.22 -17.06 -7.18
CA LEU A 46 9.38 -17.31 -8.35
C LEU A 46 9.31 -16.09 -9.27
N THR A 47 9.08 -14.91 -8.69
CA THR A 47 8.99 -13.66 -9.44
C THR A 47 10.31 -13.32 -10.14
N GLN A 48 11.44 -13.49 -9.45
CA GLN A 48 12.79 -13.35 -10.02
C GLN A 48 13.02 -14.32 -11.17
N ARG A 49 12.61 -15.58 -11.01
CA ARG A 49 12.70 -16.58 -12.08
C ARG A 49 11.89 -16.17 -13.31
N TYR A 50 10.67 -15.66 -13.13
CA TYR A 50 9.85 -15.22 -14.27
C TYR A 50 10.43 -14.00 -14.99
N VAL A 51 11.05 -13.08 -14.25
CA VAL A 51 11.79 -11.98 -14.87
C VAL A 51 13.01 -12.48 -15.62
N ALA A 52 13.77 -13.42 -15.04
CA ALA A 52 14.95 -14.01 -15.69
C ALA A 52 14.59 -14.81 -16.94
N GLU A 53 13.45 -15.52 -16.95
CA GLU A 53 12.93 -16.26 -18.10
C GLU A 53 12.29 -15.33 -19.16
N GLY A 54 12.27 -14.01 -18.96
CA GLY A 54 11.66 -13.05 -19.88
C GLY A 54 10.13 -13.12 -19.93
N LYS A 55 9.50 -13.83 -18.99
CA LYS A 55 8.04 -13.96 -18.89
C LYS A 55 7.39 -12.70 -18.31
N LEU A 56 8.14 -11.93 -17.53
CA LEU A 56 7.73 -10.65 -16.96
C LEU A 56 8.86 -9.62 -17.13
N ALA A 57 8.53 -8.36 -17.42
CA ALA A 57 9.51 -7.27 -17.36
C ALA A 57 9.91 -6.94 -15.91
N GLY A 58 8.92 -6.94 -15.03
CA GLY A 58 9.05 -6.70 -13.59
C GLY A 58 7.72 -6.99 -12.89
N ALA A 59 7.75 -7.04 -11.56
CA ALA A 59 6.57 -7.25 -10.74
C ALA A 59 6.80 -6.73 -9.31
N VAL A 60 5.69 -6.35 -8.67
CA VAL A 60 5.63 -5.98 -7.26
C VAL A 60 4.64 -6.92 -6.58
N THR A 61 5.05 -7.52 -5.47
CA THR A 61 4.27 -8.52 -4.73
C THR A 61 4.06 -8.07 -3.30
N VAL A 62 2.81 -8.09 -2.83
CA VAL A 62 2.44 -7.77 -1.44
C VAL A 62 1.62 -8.92 -0.87
N VAL A 63 1.97 -9.37 0.33
CA VAL A 63 1.14 -10.28 1.13
C VAL A 63 0.86 -9.62 2.46
N ALA A 64 -0.43 -9.43 2.76
CA ALA A 64 -0.89 -8.83 4.00
C ALA A 64 -1.89 -9.75 4.72
N ARG A 65 -1.83 -9.75 6.06
CA ARG A 65 -2.77 -10.47 6.92
C ARG A 65 -3.01 -9.65 8.18
N HIS A 66 -4.25 -9.63 8.66
CA HIS A 66 -4.66 -8.84 9.84
C HIS A 66 -4.32 -7.34 9.72
N GLY A 67 -4.46 -6.77 8.52
CA GLY A 67 -4.14 -5.36 8.27
C GLY A 67 -2.65 -5.03 8.36
N LYS A 68 -1.77 -6.03 8.34
CA LYS A 68 -0.31 -5.84 8.39
C LYS A 68 0.37 -6.54 7.22
N VAL A 69 1.43 -5.95 6.70
CA VAL A 69 2.22 -6.50 5.58
C VAL A 69 3.25 -7.49 6.12
N ALA A 70 3.21 -8.71 5.60
CA ALA A 70 4.16 -9.78 5.92
C ALA A 70 5.27 -9.92 4.87
N HIS A 71 4.97 -9.56 3.62
CA HIS A 71 5.87 -9.67 2.47
C HIS A 71 5.62 -8.50 1.54
N TYR A 72 6.67 -7.80 1.12
CA TYR A 72 6.56 -6.74 0.12
C TYR A 72 7.85 -6.65 -0.68
N GLU A 73 7.83 -7.09 -1.94
CA GLU A 73 9.02 -7.11 -2.80
C GLU A 73 8.75 -6.59 -4.20
N ALA A 74 9.74 -5.90 -4.77
CA ALA A 74 9.76 -5.39 -6.13
C ALA A 74 10.92 -6.04 -6.89
N VAL A 75 10.65 -6.56 -8.08
CA VAL A 75 11.61 -7.30 -8.90
C VAL A 75 11.51 -6.82 -10.34
N GLY A 76 12.65 -6.74 -11.03
CA GLY A 76 12.71 -6.40 -12.45
C GLY A 76 12.53 -4.92 -12.73
N LYS A 77 12.10 -4.62 -13.96
CA LYS A 77 12.09 -3.28 -14.53
C LYS A 77 10.67 -2.79 -14.78
N LEU A 78 10.43 -1.53 -14.45
CA LEU A 78 9.25 -0.77 -14.84
C LEU A 78 9.33 -0.38 -16.33
N ASN A 79 10.53 -0.06 -16.81
CA ASN A 79 10.77 0.29 -18.21
C ASN A 79 11.98 -0.48 -18.76
N LEU A 80 11.76 -1.22 -19.85
CA LEU A 80 12.79 -2.06 -20.46
C LEU A 80 13.82 -1.24 -21.26
N GLU A 81 13.42 -0.13 -21.87
CA GLU A 81 14.28 0.76 -22.66
C GLU A 81 15.23 1.54 -21.76
N THR A 82 14.69 2.19 -20.72
CA THR A 82 15.49 3.00 -19.79
C THR A 82 16.13 2.17 -18.68
N GLY A 83 15.67 0.94 -18.48
CA GLY A 83 16.11 0.09 -17.39
C GLY A 83 15.59 0.49 -16.01
N ALA A 84 14.64 1.41 -15.92
CA ALA A 84 14.10 1.88 -14.64
C ALA A 84 13.55 0.70 -13.81
N PRO A 85 13.94 0.54 -12.53
CA PRO A 85 13.51 -0.59 -11.70
C PRO A 85 12.05 -0.45 -11.25
N MET A 86 11.42 -1.57 -10.91
CA MET A 86 10.17 -1.52 -10.12
C MET A 86 10.44 -0.90 -8.75
N ALA A 87 9.48 -0.12 -8.25
CA ALA A 87 9.53 0.51 -6.93
C ALA A 87 8.42 -0.02 -6.02
N LYS A 88 8.69 -0.06 -4.71
CA LYS A 88 7.76 -0.46 -3.65
C LYS A 88 7.72 0.57 -2.53
#